data_AF-A0A919V6B1-F1
#
_entry.id   AF-A0A919V6B1-F1
#
_cell.length_a   1.000
_cell.length_b   1.000
_cell.length_c   1.000
_cell.angle_alpha   90.00
_cell.angle_beta   90.00
_cell.angle_gamma   90.00
#
_symmetry.space_group_name_H-M   'P 1'
#
loop_
_entity.id
_entity.type
_entity.pdbx_description
1 polymer ?
#
loop_
_entity_poly.entity_id
_entity_poly.type
_entity_poly.pdbx_seq_one_letter_code
_entity_poly.pdbx_strand_id
1 'polypeptide(L)'
;MASTRCGATPGPATWPPAGRRRAADLKRRVAVVFRSYFEEVTTAALTGRADDRVNCQVPYGPTMGAFKRFAENTPSADRHKRHVDTVAESLMTEATSS
;
A
#
# COMPACT_ATOMS: atom_id res chain seq x y z
N MET A 1 -15.16 41.79 23.95
CA MET A 1 -14.56 41.28 22.70
C MET A 1 -14.75 39.77 22.67
N ALA A 2 -15.78 39.30 21.96
CA ALA A 2 -16.14 37.88 21.88
C ALA A 2 -16.15 37.44 20.42
N SER A 3 -15.39 36.38 20.16
CA SER A 3 -15.22 35.66 18.90
C SER A 3 -16.57 35.35 18.24
N THR A 4 -16.75 35.80 17.00
CA THR A 4 -17.92 35.46 16.18
C THR A 4 -17.49 34.46 15.11
N ARG A 5 -18.16 33.29 15.14
CA ARG A 5 -18.13 32.14 14.20
C ARG A 5 -17.15 31.01 14.52
N CYS A 6 -17.54 30.22 15.52
CA CYS A 6 -17.36 28.78 15.47
C CYS A 6 -18.77 28.14 15.37
N GLY A 7 -18.97 27.22 14.42
CA GLY A 7 -20.06 26.24 14.49
C GLY A 7 -21.37 26.54 13.74
N ALA A 8 -21.33 26.84 12.44
CA ALA A 8 -22.48 26.51 11.59
C ALA A 8 -22.30 25.07 11.10
N THR A 9 -22.96 24.11 11.75
CA THR A 9 -23.11 22.74 11.21
C THR A 9 -23.89 22.85 9.90
N PRO A 10 -23.36 22.38 8.76
CA PRO A 10 -24.20 22.23 7.59
C PRO A 10 -25.22 21.14 7.91
N GLY A 11 -26.51 21.49 7.85
CA GLY A 11 -27.60 20.50 7.79
C GLY A 11 -27.34 19.49 6.67
N PRO A 12 -27.99 18.31 6.67
CA PRO A 12 -27.69 17.23 5.73
C PRO A 12 -27.66 17.82 4.32
N ALA A 13 -26.46 17.89 3.74
CA ALA A 13 -26.23 18.60 2.49
C ALA A 13 -27.05 17.91 1.41
N THR A 14 -28.22 18.48 1.09
CA THR A 14 -29.02 18.08 -0.06
C THR A 14 -28.27 18.56 -1.28
N TRP A 15 -27.28 17.77 -1.69
CA TRP A 15 -26.60 18.01 -2.95
C TRP A 15 -27.67 17.98 -4.05
N PRO A 16 -27.86 19.06 -4.83
CA PRO A 16 -28.80 19.03 -5.94
C PRO A 16 -28.39 17.86 -6.85
N PRO A 17 -29.33 17.04 -7.35
CA PRO A 17 -28.99 15.84 -8.10
C PRO A 17 -28.03 16.24 -9.23
N ALA A 18 -26.78 15.82 -9.10
CA ALA A 18 -25.75 16.19 -10.05
C ALA A 18 -26.13 15.57 -11.39
N GLY A 19 -26.33 16.39 -12.42
CA GLY A 19 -26.52 15.87 -13.78
C GLY A 19 -25.41 14.88 -14.13
N ARG A 20 -25.73 13.80 -14.86
CA ARG A 20 -24.83 12.65 -15.10
C ARG A 20 -23.40 13.04 -15.52
N ARG A 21 -23.22 14.12 -16.30
CA ARG A 21 -21.89 14.66 -16.66
C ARG A 21 -21.11 15.20 -15.45
N ARG A 22 -21.72 16.05 -14.62
CA ARG A 22 -21.07 16.57 -13.40
C ARG A 22 -20.72 15.47 -12.42
N ALA A 23 -21.59 14.46 -12.29
CA ALA A 23 -21.29 13.28 -11.47
C ALA A 23 -20.11 12.47 -12.03
N ALA A 24 -20.03 12.28 -13.35
CA ALA A 24 -18.90 11.60 -13.99
C ALA A 24 -17.59 12.39 -13.86
N ASP A 25 -17.63 13.72 -14.02
CA ASP A 25 -16.47 14.59 -13.85
C ASP A 25 -15.99 14.62 -12.40
N LEU A 26 -16.92 14.64 -11.43
CA LEU A 26 -16.59 14.56 -10.01
C LEU A 26 -15.97 13.19 -9.67
N LYS A 27 -16.54 12.08 -10.16
CA LYS A 27 -15.97 10.73 -10.00
C LYS A 27 -14.55 10.65 -10.55
N ARG A 28 -14.33 11.24 -11.73
CA ARG A 28 -13.00 11.28 -12.36
C ARG A 28 -12.02 12.11 -11.54
N ARG A 29 -12.42 13.29 -11.04
CA ARG A 29 -11.57 14.13 -10.18
C ARG A 29 -11.18 13.42 -8.89
N VAL A 30 -12.13 12.77 -8.22
CA VAL A 30 -11.86 12.00 -6.99
C VAL A 30 -10.93 10.81 -7.28
N ALA A 31 -11.12 10.10 -8.40
CA ALA A 31 -10.24 9.01 -8.79
C ALA A 31 -8.79 9.47 -9.02
N VAL A 32 -8.59 10.68 -9.59
CA VAL A 32 -7.24 11.25 -9.77
C VAL A 32 -6.58 11.55 -8.43
N VAL A 33 -7.30 12.09 -7.45
CA VAL A 33 -6.77 12.34 -6.09
C VAL A 33 -6.35 11.03 -5.41
N PHE A 34 -7.16 9.99 -5.51
CA PHE A 34 -6.79 8.67 -4.97
C PHE A 34 -5.59 8.09 -5.70
N ARG A 35 -5.52 8.23 -7.03
CA ARG A 35 -4.39 7.77 -7.82
C ARG A 35 -3.08 8.46 -7.40
N SER A 36 -3.08 9.79 -7.22
CA SER A 36 -1.88 10.50 -6.78
C SER A 36 -1.39 10.02 -5.42
N TYR A 37 -2.31 9.70 -4.51
CA TYR A 37 -1.94 9.12 -3.22
C TYR A 37 -1.26 7.75 -3.39
N PHE A 38 -1.80 6.86 -4.23
CA PHE A 38 -1.18 5.55 -4.49
C PHE A 38 0.21 5.64 -5.15
N GLU A 39 0.42 6.64 -6.02
CA GLU A 39 1.72 6.92 -6.63
C GLU A 39 2.74 7.40 -5.57
N GLU A 40 2.32 8.29 -4.67
CA GLU A 40 3.16 8.82 -3.59
C GLU A 40 3.59 7.72 -2.61
N VAL A 41 2.66 6.88 -2.15
CA VAL A 41 2.98 5.81 -1.21
C VAL A 41 3.86 4.70 -1.80
N THR A 42 3.72 4.44 -3.11
CA THR A 42 4.59 3.51 -3.83
C THR A 42 6.00 4.09 -3.92
N THR A 43 6.13 5.39 -4.21
CA THR A 43 7.41 6.09 -4.26
C THR A 43 8.09 6.07 -2.90
N ALA A 44 7.36 6.37 -1.81
CA ALA A 44 7.88 6.34 -0.45
C ALA A 44 8.44 4.96 -0.06
N ALA A 45 7.77 3.88 -0.49
CA ALA A 45 8.22 2.51 -0.27
C ALA A 45 9.53 2.18 -1.00
N LEU A 46 9.70 2.66 -2.24
CA LEU A 46 10.91 2.46 -3.04
C LEU A 46 12.10 3.27 -2.53
N THR A 47 11.86 4.52 -2.11
CA THR A 47 12.93 5.39 -1.60
C THR A 47 13.32 5.10 -0.15
N GLY A 48 12.53 4.27 0.56
CA GLY A 48 12.81 3.89 1.94
C GLY A 48 12.64 5.04 2.94
N ARG A 49 11.66 5.92 2.71
CA ARG A 49 11.45 7.12 3.56
C ARG A 49 10.95 6.70 4.93
N ALA A 50 11.80 6.80 5.95
CA ALA A 50 11.54 6.24 7.28
C ALA A 50 10.35 6.91 7.99
N ASP A 51 10.11 8.20 7.73
CA ASP A 51 9.02 8.98 8.31
C ASP A 51 7.64 8.57 7.77
N ASP A 52 7.58 7.93 6.59
CA ASP A 52 6.33 7.56 5.91
C ASP A 52 6.07 6.04 5.91
N ARG A 53 6.68 5.31 6.83
CA ARG A 53 6.55 3.84 6.95
C ARG A 53 5.12 3.33 7.03
N VAL A 54 4.22 4.10 7.65
CA VAL A 54 2.80 3.76 7.80
C VAL A 54 2.04 3.80 6.47
N ASN A 55 2.56 4.54 5.50
CA ASN A 55 1.93 4.73 4.21
C ASN A 55 2.50 3.77 3.15
N CYS A 56 3.67 3.17 3.36
CA CYS A 56 4.34 2.32 2.38
C CYS A 56 3.46 1.17 1.87
N GLN A 57 3.10 1.23 0.60
CA GLN A 57 2.46 0.11 -0.10
C GLN A 57 3.52 -0.88 -0.55
N VAL A 58 3.67 -2.00 0.18
CA VAL A 58 4.56 -3.11 -0.18
C VAL A 58 3.69 -4.25 -0.71
N PRO A 59 3.67 -4.53 -2.03
CA PRO A 59 2.95 -5.67 -2.56
C PRO A 59 3.62 -6.96 -2.11
N TYR A 60 2.97 -7.73 -1.25
CA TYR A 60 3.38 -9.08 -0.89
C TYR A 60 2.17 -10.00 -0.80
N GLY A 61 2.39 -11.27 -1.11
CA GLY A 61 1.36 -12.31 -1.04
C GLY A 61 1.60 -13.28 0.12
N PRO A 62 0.64 -14.18 0.38
CA PRO A 62 0.79 -15.24 1.39
C PRO A 62 1.99 -16.15 1.13
N THR A 63 2.39 -16.32 -0.13
CA THR A 63 3.60 -17.05 -0.54
C THR A 63 4.86 -16.53 0.14
N MET A 64 4.98 -15.22 0.33
CA MET A 64 6.12 -14.62 1.03
C MET A 64 6.13 -15.01 2.52
N GLY A 65 4.95 -15.15 3.14
CA GLY A 65 4.81 -15.65 4.51
C GLY A 65 5.21 -17.11 4.65
N ALA A 66 4.75 -17.96 3.73
CA ALA A 66 5.16 -19.36 3.67
C ALA A 66 6.68 -19.50 3.46
N PHE A 67 7.25 -18.69 2.56
CA PHE A 67 8.69 -18.64 2.33
C PHE A 67 9.48 -18.19 3.57
N LYS A 68 8.97 -17.22 4.34
CA LYS A 68 9.62 -16.80 5.59
C LYS A 68 9.76 -17.97 6.57
N ARG A 69 8.70 -18.76 6.74
CA ARG A 69 8.70 -19.94 7.63
C ARG A 69 9.67 -21.02 7.15
N PHE A 70 9.68 -21.28 5.84
CA PHE A 70 10.66 -22.16 5.20
C PHE A 70 12.10 -21.68 5.48
N ALA A 71 12.34 -20.38 5.33
CA ALA A 71 13.68 -19.80 5.44
C ALA A 71 14.20 -19.62 6.88
N GLU A 72 13.36 -19.80 7.93
CA GLU A 72 13.70 -19.52 9.34
C GLU A 72 14.96 -20.22 9.83
N ASN A 73 15.22 -21.45 9.39
CA ASN A 73 16.37 -22.25 9.81
C ASN A 73 17.49 -22.32 8.76
N THR A 74 17.45 -21.43 7.76
CA THR A 74 18.41 -21.41 6.65
C THR A 74 19.23 -20.12 6.68
N PRO A 75 20.38 -20.06 5.97
CA PRO A 75 21.13 -18.82 5.77
C PRO A 75 20.29 -17.70 5.14
N SER A 76 19.26 -18.09 4.40
CA SER A 76 18.24 -17.21 3.83
C SER A 76 17.30 -16.61 4.88
N ALA A 77 17.48 -16.82 6.18
CA ALA A 77 16.74 -16.06 7.20
C ALA A 77 17.09 -14.57 7.14
N ASP A 78 18.36 -14.22 6.95
CA ASP A 78 18.86 -12.85 6.80
C ASP A 78 18.58 -12.32 5.39
N ARG A 79 17.79 -11.24 5.29
CA ARG A 79 17.43 -10.62 4.00
C ARG A 79 18.64 -10.20 3.16
N HIS A 80 19.79 -9.88 3.79
CA HIS A 80 20.99 -9.47 3.07
C HIS A 80 21.74 -10.66 2.45
N LYS A 81 21.45 -11.88 2.90
CA LYS A 81 22.01 -13.14 2.39
C LYS A 81 21.02 -13.91 1.52
N ARG A 82 19.79 -13.40 1.34
CA ARG A 82 18.75 -13.95 0.46
C ARG A 82 19.05 -13.60 -1.00
N HIS A 83 19.99 -14.30 -1.61
CA HIS A 83 20.21 -14.22 -3.06
C HIS A 83 19.17 -15.07 -3.80
N VAL A 84 18.70 -14.59 -4.95
CA VAL A 84 17.56 -15.17 -5.68
C VAL A 84 17.89 -16.57 -6.21
N ASP A 85 19.11 -16.76 -6.71
CA ASP A 85 19.67 -18.03 -7.16
C ASP A 85 19.76 -19.05 -6.02
N THR A 86 20.35 -18.68 -4.89
CA THR A 86 20.49 -19.58 -3.73
C THR A 86 19.13 -20.01 -3.16
N VAL A 87 18.15 -19.11 -3.16
CA VAL A 87 16.77 -19.42 -2.74
C VAL A 87 16.12 -20.41 -3.70
N ALA A 88 16.28 -20.21 -5.01
CA ALA A 88 15.71 -21.11 -6.01
C ALA A 88 16.32 -22.53 -5.91
N GLU A 89 17.65 -22.63 -5.77
CA GLU A 89 18.34 -23.91 -5.58
C GLU A 89 17.84 -24.62 -4.32
N SER A 90 17.78 -23.92 -3.18
CA SER A 90 17.30 -24.49 -1.91
C SER A 90 15.88 -25.06 -2.03
N LEU A 91 14.98 -24.32 -2.68
CA LEU A 91 13.59 -24.76 -2.89
C LEU A 91 13.51 -26.02 -3.77
N MET A 92 14.30 -26.07 -4.85
CA MET A 92 14.31 -27.22 -5.76
C MET A 92 14.94 -28.46 -5.12
N THR A 93 16.01 -28.29 -4.33
CA THR A 93 16.64 -29.38 -3.58
C THR A 93 15.67 -29.96 -2.56
N GLU A 94 15.03 -29.13 -1.74
CA GLU A 94 14.07 -29.62 -0.74
C GLU A 94 12.87 -30.33 -1.38
N ALA A 95 12.35 -29.80 -2.48
CA ALA A 95 11.24 -30.40 -3.21
C ALA A 95 11.56 -31.78 -3.82
N THR A 96 12.84 -32.04 -4.12
CA THR A 96 13.29 -33.34 -4.65
C THR A 96 13.65 -34.33 -3.54
N SER A 97 14.04 -33.84 -2.37
CA SER A 97 14.43 -34.67 -1.22
C SER A 97 13.27 -35.14 -0.35
N SER A 98 12.07 -34.57 -0.53
CA SER A 98 10.86 -34.87 0.25
C SER A 98 9.89 -35.83 -0.46
#